data_AF-A0A537DQV7-F1
#
_entry.id   AF-A0A537DQV7-F1
#
_cell.length_a   1.000
_cell.length_b   1.000
_cell.length_c   1.000
_cell.angle_alpha   90.00
_cell.angle_beta   90.00
_cell.angle_gamma   90.00
#
_symmetry.space_group_name_H-M   'P 1'
#
loop_
_entity.id
_entity.type
_entity.pdbx_description
1 polymer ?
#
loop_
_entity_poly.entity_id
_entity_poly.type
_entity_poly.pdbx_seq_one_letter_code
_entity_poly.pdbx_strand_id
1 'polypeptide(L)'
;MRRIVKVFLISMVLGLVGLGASSTSEPWGVFQGFPFPYSYPNPITCKVNPFNGCGYYNDPVMVVLDHLFWLGIAVVGVSVISVLWNRFALKESANQPTSYQTPPGNSATTN
;
A
#
# COMPACT_ATOMS: atom_id res chain seq x y z
N MET A 1 6.71 -13.43 13.62
CA MET A 1 7.36 -12.14 13.27
C MET A 1 7.63 -11.96 11.77
N ARG A 2 8.27 -12.91 11.07
CA ARG A 2 8.66 -12.74 9.64
C ARG A 2 7.53 -12.32 8.68
N ARG A 3 6.30 -12.83 8.90
CA ARG A 3 5.11 -12.47 8.11
C ARG A 3 4.65 -11.03 8.35
N ILE A 4 4.72 -10.56 9.60
CA ILE A 4 4.32 -9.19 10.00
C ILE A 4 5.31 -8.18 9.40
N VAL A 5 6.61 -8.47 9.47
CA VAL A 5 7.65 -7.62 8.86
C VAL A 5 7.45 -7.51 7.35
N LYS A 6 7.14 -8.62 6.67
CA LYS A 6 6.82 -8.59 5.23
C LYS A 6 5.60 -7.74 4.91
N VAL A 7 4.52 -7.89 5.69
CA VAL A 7 3.30 -7.08 5.51
C VAL A 7 3.64 -5.59 5.67
N PHE A 8 4.38 -5.24 6.72
CA PHE A 8 4.77 -3.85 6.98
C PHE A 8 5.61 -3.25 5.85
N LEU A 9 6.61 -3.99 5.35
CA LEU A 9 7.45 -3.54 4.23
C LEU A 9 6.63 -3.34 2.95
N ILE A 10 5.73 -4.27 2.61
CA ILE A 10 4.86 -4.15 1.44
C ILE A 10 3.93 -2.95 1.60
N SER A 11 3.33 -2.77 2.77
CA SER A 11 2.48 -1.61 3.05
C SER A 11 3.23 -0.30 2.99
N MET A 12 4.50 -0.25 3.40
CA MET A 12 5.35 0.95 3.29
C MET A 12 5.57 1.33 1.82
N VAL A 13 5.91 0.36 0.96
CA VAL A 13 6.08 0.60 -0.49
C VAL A 13 4.77 1.05 -1.12
N LEU A 14 3.66 0.37 -0.83
CA LEU A 14 2.34 0.73 -1.37
C LEU A 14 1.85 2.08 -0.86
N GLY A 15 2.13 2.43 0.40
CA GLY A 15 1.79 3.74 0.96
C GLY A 15 2.52 4.86 0.24
N LEU A 16 3.81 4.69 -0.05
CA LEU A 16 4.60 5.65 -0.83
C LEU A 16 4.08 5.80 -2.26
N VAL A 17 3.70 4.69 -2.90
CA VAL A 17 3.11 4.71 -4.25
C VAL A 17 1.75 5.41 -4.23
N GLY A 18 0.91 5.13 -3.24
CA GLY A 18 -0.39 5.78 -3.07
C GLY A 18 -0.26 7.30 -2.94
N LEU A 19 0.64 7.75 -2.05
CA LEU A 19 0.96 9.16 -1.86
C LEU A 19 1.44 9.83 -3.15
N GLY A 20 2.38 9.20 -3.87
CA GLY A 20 2.90 9.74 -5.12
C GLY A 20 1.85 9.79 -6.23
N ALA A 21 1.00 8.77 -6.33
CA ALA A 21 -0.07 8.70 -7.32
C ALA A 21 -1.22 9.67 -7.03
N SER A 22 -1.46 10.02 -5.76
CA SER A 22 -2.52 10.94 -5.37
C SER A 22 -2.06 12.40 -5.33
N SER A 23 -0.76 12.66 -5.38
CA SER A 23 -0.27 14.04 -5.36
C SER A 23 -0.61 14.74 -6.68
N THR A 24 -1.28 15.88 -6.56
CA THR A 24 -1.64 16.71 -7.71
C THR A 24 -0.62 17.84 -7.87
N SER A 25 -0.32 18.20 -9.11
CA SER A 25 0.50 19.37 -9.42
C SER A 25 -0.37 20.53 -9.87
N GLU A 26 -0.28 21.67 -9.19
CA GLU A 26 -0.84 22.92 -9.68
C GLU A 26 -0.06 23.43 -10.90
N PRO A 27 -0.69 24.19 -11.81
CA PRO A 27 -0.02 24.73 -13.01
C PRO A 27 1.19 25.63 -12.71
N TRP A 28 1.31 26.09 -11.47
CA TRP A 28 2.44 26.88 -10.96
C TRP A 28 3.60 26.02 -10.42
N GLY A 29 3.54 24.69 -10.60
CA GLY A 29 4.59 23.75 -10.22
C GLY A 29 4.56 23.31 -8.75
N VAL A 30 3.45 23.57 -8.04
CA VAL A 30 3.30 23.22 -6.62
C VAL A 30 2.64 21.85 -6.51
N PHE A 31 3.27 20.95 -5.76
CA PHE A 31 2.68 19.66 -5.43
C PHE A 31 1.77 19.80 -4.22
N GLN A 32 0.61 19.15 -4.26
CA GLN A 32 -0.35 19.11 -3.18
C GLN A 32 -0.64 17.65 -2.81
N GLY A 33 -0.83 17.41 -1.52
CA GLY A 33 -1.19 16.09 -0.98
C GLY A 33 -2.68 15.82 -1.09
N PHE A 34 -3.03 14.54 -0.99
CA PHE A 34 -4.42 14.09 -0.93
C PHE A 34 -4.50 12.88 -0.01
N PRO A 35 -5.44 12.85 0.96
CA PRO A 35 -6.54 13.79 1.15
C PRO A 35 -6.18 15.09 1.87
N PHE A 36 -4.96 15.23 2.40
CA PHE A 36 -4.56 16.41 3.15
C PHE A 36 -3.69 17.35 2.30
N PRO A 37 -4.20 18.53 1.91
CA PRO A 37 -3.38 19.52 1.24
C PRO A 37 -2.32 20.04 2.22
N TYR A 38 -1.05 19.99 1.84
CA TYR A 38 0.03 20.51 2.67
C TYR A 38 0.65 21.81 2.15
N SER A 39 0.38 22.19 0.91
CA SER A 39 0.90 23.41 0.28
C SER A 39 -0.13 24.53 0.40
N TYR A 40 0.27 25.64 1.02
CA TYR A 40 -0.59 26.78 1.28
C TYR A 40 0.03 28.08 0.75
N PRO A 41 -0.78 29.00 0.19
CA PRO A 41 -0.30 30.30 -0.23
C PRO A 41 0.14 31.11 0.99
N ASN A 42 1.28 31.82 0.91
CA ASN A 42 1.75 32.66 2.00
C ASN A 42 0.87 33.94 2.14
N PRO A 43 0.13 34.13 3.23
CA PRO A 43 -0.91 35.16 3.29
C PRO A 43 -0.42 36.56 3.70
N ILE A 44 0.82 36.76 4.21
CA ILE A 44 1.15 38.01 4.95
C ILE A 44 2.30 38.84 4.31
N THR A 45 3.13 38.27 3.45
CA THR A 45 4.29 38.98 2.86
C THR A 45 4.55 38.62 1.40
N CYS A 46 3.50 38.62 0.57
CA CYS A 46 3.70 38.51 -0.87
C CYS A 46 4.31 39.81 -1.43
N LYS A 47 5.62 39.96 -1.29
CA LYS A 47 6.38 40.79 -2.22
C LYS A 47 6.40 39.99 -3.52
N VAL A 48 5.49 40.32 -4.44
CA VAL A 48 5.40 39.69 -5.77
C VAL A 48 6.79 39.67 -6.40
N ASN A 49 7.42 38.50 -6.42
CA ASN A 49 8.68 38.32 -7.12
C ASN A 49 8.35 38.08 -8.60
N PRO A 50 8.83 38.90 -9.54
CA PRO A 50 8.44 38.84 -10.95
C PRO A 50 8.80 37.52 -11.65
N PHE A 51 9.61 36.66 -11.02
CA PHE A 51 9.99 35.36 -11.56
C PHE A 51 9.22 34.17 -10.94
N ASN A 52 8.62 34.31 -9.74
CA ASN A 52 8.10 33.16 -8.97
C ASN A 52 6.73 33.40 -8.29
N GLY A 53 6.13 34.58 -8.43
CA GLY A 53 4.81 34.87 -7.83
C GLY A 53 4.81 34.94 -6.30
N CYS A 54 3.65 34.65 -5.69
CA CYS A 54 3.52 34.43 -4.25
C CYS A 54 4.11 33.05 -3.91
N GLY A 55 5.13 33.02 -3.05
CA GLY A 55 5.67 31.76 -2.55
C GLY A 55 4.63 30.95 -1.75
N TYR A 56 4.78 29.63 -1.78
CA TYR A 56 3.99 28.70 -0.99
C TYR A 56 4.81 28.23 0.22
N TYR A 57 4.13 27.89 1.31
CA TYR A 57 4.74 27.17 2.42
C TYR A 57 4.10 25.80 2.56
N ASN A 58 4.90 24.83 2.96
CA ASN A 58 4.43 23.48 3.24
C ASN A 58 4.20 23.34 4.74
N ASP A 59 3.00 22.96 5.15
CA ASP A 59 2.71 22.60 6.53
C ASP A 59 3.22 21.17 6.80
N PRO A 60 4.28 20.99 7.62
CA PRO A 60 4.83 19.68 7.90
C PRO A 60 3.84 18.75 8.61
N VAL A 61 2.88 19.29 9.37
CA VAL A 61 1.86 18.49 10.05
C VAL A 61 0.98 17.81 9.01
N MET A 62 0.52 18.57 8.01
CA MET A 62 -0.31 18.03 6.94
C MET A 62 0.43 17.00 6.09
N VAL A 63 1.72 17.21 5.82
CA VAL A 63 2.56 16.20 5.13
C VAL A 63 2.57 14.88 5.90
N VAL A 64 2.75 14.93 7.22
CA VAL A 64 2.79 13.74 8.07
C VAL A 64 1.43 13.03 8.10
N LEU A 65 0.33 13.78 8.22
CA LEU A 65 -1.02 13.20 8.19
C LEU A 65 -1.30 12.50 6.85
N ASP A 66 -0.89 13.09 5.74
CA ASP A 66 -1.06 12.51 4.40
C ASP A 66 -0.32 11.17 4.27
N HIS A 67 0.92 11.12 4.76
CA HIS A 67 1.71 9.89 4.79
C HIS A 67 1.09 8.81 5.70
N LEU A 68 0.66 9.18 6.91
CA LEU A 68 0.04 8.25 7.85
C LEU A 68 -1.28 7.70 7.31
N PHE A 69 -2.04 8.52 6.59
CA PHE A 69 -3.27 8.10 5.93
C PHE A 69 -2.98 7.00 4.90
N TRP A 70 -2.06 7.24 3.96
CA TRP A 70 -1.71 6.26 2.93
C TRP A 70 -1.09 4.99 3.49
N LEU A 71 -0.24 5.13 4.51
CA LEU A 71 0.31 3.98 5.22
C LEU A 71 -0.80 3.16 5.88
N GLY A 72 -1.76 3.82 6.53
CA GLY A 72 -2.92 3.17 7.15
C GLY A 72 -3.75 2.39 6.13
N ILE A 73 -4.11 3.01 4.99
CA ILE A 73 -4.85 2.36 3.90
C ILE A 73 -4.08 1.15 3.36
N ALA A 74 -2.77 1.28 3.16
CA ALA A 74 -1.93 0.19 2.67
C ALA A 74 -1.83 -0.97 3.67
N VAL A 75 -1.75 -0.69 4.98
CA VAL A 75 -1.75 -1.72 6.03
C VAL A 75 -3.08 -2.47 6.05
N VAL A 76 -4.21 -1.75 6.00
CA VAL A 76 -5.54 -2.36 5.96
C VAL A 76 -5.72 -3.21 4.71
N GLY A 77 -5.38 -2.67 3.53
CA GLY A 77 -5.51 -3.37 2.25
C GLY A 77 -4.69 -4.67 2.22
N VAL A 78 -3.41 -4.61 2.57
CA VAL A 78 -2.55 -5.81 2.61
C VAL A 78 -3.03 -6.82 3.65
N SER A 79 -3.54 -6.36 4.79
CA SER A 79 -4.08 -7.26 5.83
C SER A 79 -5.31 -8.02 5.34
N VAL A 80 -6.28 -7.32 4.72
CA VAL A 80 -7.48 -7.93 4.16
C VAL A 80 -7.12 -8.94 3.07
N ILE A 81 -6.24 -8.57 2.15
CA ILE A 81 -5.76 -9.47 1.08
C ILE A 81 -5.09 -10.71 1.69
N SER A 82 -4.27 -10.56 2.72
CA SER A 82 -3.60 -11.70 3.38
C SER A 82 -4.61 -12.66 4.03
N VAL A 83 -5.66 -12.13 4.66
CA VAL A 83 -6.74 -12.94 5.26
C VAL A 83 -7.54 -13.65 4.18
N LEU A 84 -7.89 -12.96 3.09
CA LEU A 84 -8.61 -13.55 1.96
C LEU A 84 -7.81 -14.68 1.33
N TRP A 85 -6.53 -14.45 1.03
CA TRP A 85 -5.67 -15.51 0.48
C TRP A 85 -5.57 -16.73 1.39
N ASN A 86 -5.45 -16.53 2.71
CA ASN A 86 -5.45 -17.64 3.66
C ASN A 86 -6.77 -18.43 3.60
N ARG A 87 -7.91 -17.76 3.51
CA ARG A 87 -9.21 -18.44 3.41
C ARG A 87 -9.35 -19.21 2.10
N PHE A 88 -8.90 -18.65 0.97
CA PHE A 88 -8.94 -19.35 -0.32
C PHE A 88 -7.99 -20.54 -0.36
N ALA A 89 -6.75 -20.39 0.13
CA ALA A 89 -5.79 -21.49 0.18
C ALA A 89 -6.25 -22.66 1.06
N LEU A 90 -6.93 -22.37 2.19
CA LEU A 90 -7.55 -23.40 3.03
C LEU A 90 -8.73 -24.07 2.33
N LYS A 91 -9.54 -23.32 1.58
CA LYS A 91 -10.66 -23.88 0.81
C LYS A 91 -10.17 -24.77 -0.33
N GLU A 92 -9.07 -24.42 -0.97
CA GLU A 92 -8.44 -25.24 -2.02
C GLU A 92 -7.85 -26.53 -1.45
N SER A 93 -7.20 -26.45 -0.28
CA SER A 93 -6.69 -27.64 0.43
C SER A 93 -7.81 -28.57 0.90
N ALA A 94 -8.99 -28.03 1.27
CA ALA A 94 -10.14 -28.83 1.66
C ALA A 94 -10.87 -29.48 0.47
N ASN A 95 -10.78 -28.88 -0.72
CA ASN A 95 -11.37 -29.40 -1.95
C ASN A 95 -10.42 -30.31 -2.74
N GLN A 96 -9.18 -30.51 -2.29
CA GLN A 96 -8.26 -31.42 -2.95
C GLN A 96 -8.72 -32.86 -2.70
N PRO A 97 -9.22 -33.59 -3.71
CA PRO A 97 -9.65 -34.96 -3.53
C PRO A 97 -8.44 -35.78 -3.13
N THR A 98 -8.60 -36.62 -2.11
CA THR A 98 -7.63 -37.63 -1.67
C THR A 98 -7.41 -38.66 -2.78
N SER A 99 -6.73 -38.28 -3.86
CA SER A 99 -6.45 -39.15 -5.01
C SER A 99 -4.99 -39.55 -5.05
N TYR A 100 -4.39 -39.89 -3.91
CA TYR A 100 -3.10 -40.60 -3.86
C TYR A 100 -3.01 -41.45 -2.59
N GLN A 101 -3.86 -42.47 -2.50
CA GLN A 101 -3.57 -43.67 -1.70
C GLN A 101 -3.89 -44.89 -2.55
N THR A 102 -3.03 -45.16 -3.54
CA THR A 102 -2.96 -46.48 -4.16
C THR A 102 -2.33 -47.42 -3.12
N PRO A 103 -2.98 -48.54 -2.72
CA PRO A 103 -2.33 -49.53 -1.88
C PRO A 103 -1.15 -50.13 -2.65
N PRO A 104 -0.01 -50.48 -2.01
CA PRO A 104 1.00 -51.28 -2.68
C PRO A 104 0.40 -52.67 -2.96
N GLY A 105 -0.03 -52.87 -4.20
CA GLY A 105 -0.40 -54.17 -4.73
C GLY A 105 0.84 -55.06 -4.77
N ASN A 106 0.89 -56.00 -3.85
CA ASN A 106 1.87 -57.07 -3.78
C ASN A 106 1.52 -58.11 -4.85
N SER A 107 1.93 -57.80 -6.08
CA SER A 107 2.06 -58.78 -7.16
C SER A 107 3.39 -59.52 -6.98
N ALA A 108 3.37 -60.62 -6.23
CA ALA A 108 4.48 -61.58 -6.21
C ALA A 108 4.09 -62.82 -7.02
N THR A 109 4.90 -63.01 -8.05
CA THR A 109 4.89 -63.93 -9.18
C THR A 109 4.82 -65.43 -8.81
N THR A 110 4.19 -66.17 -9.72
CA THR A 110 4.20 -67.62 -9.93
C THR A 110 5.60 -68.25 -9.93
N ASN A 111 5.76 -69.37 -9.22
CA ASN A 111 6.25 -70.68 -9.74
C ASN A 111 6.22 -71.74 -8.63
#